data_AF-A0A5C7AGV0-F1
#
_entry.id   AF-A0A5C7AGV0-F1
#
_cell.length_a   1.000
_cell.length_b   1.000
_cell.length_c   1.000
_cell.angle_alpha   90.00
_cell.angle_beta   90.00
_cell.angle_gamma   90.00
#
_symmetry.space_group_name_H-M   'P 1'
#
loop_
_entity.id
_entity.type
_entity.pdbx_description
1 polymer ?
#
loop_
_entity_poly.entity_id
_entity_poly.type
_entity_poly.pdbx_seq_one_letter_code
_entity_poly.pdbx_strand_id
1 'polypeptide(L)'
;MNKDPEDPNRSDDYQNIVNANREPQGDLQVKWAAIKDDYLNKYPDITERDTNYLLGEFENMLSNIATRTKRSIAEVRNEIMTWPQ
;
A
#
# COMPACT_ATOMS: atom_id res chain seq x y z
N MET A 1 -19.44 -45.74 -10.82
CA MET A 1 -19.82 -44.50 -10.09
C MET A 1 -19.01 -44.48 -8.81
N ASN A 2 -17.89 -43.76 -8.80
CA ASN A 2 -17.12 -43.55 -7.56
C ASN A 2 -17.51 -42.16 -7.05
N LYS A 3 -18.13 -42.13 -5.86
CA LYS A 3 -18.29 -40.93 -5.06
C LYS A 3 -17.11 -40.90 -4.10
N ASP A 4 -16.09 -40.11 -4.43
CA ASP A 4 -15.10 -39.70 -3.44
C ASP A 4 -15.79 -38.80 -2.40
N PRO A 5 -15.52 -38.95 -1.10
CA PRO A 5 -16.12 -38.10 -0.08
C PRO A 5 -15.54 -36.68 -0.20
N GLU A 6 -16.42 -35.70 -0.30
CA GLU A 6 -16.09 -34.28 -0.14
C GLU A 6 -15.44 -34.09 1.23
N ASP A 7 -14.17 -33.68 1.24
CA ASP A 7 -13.47 -33.24 2.45
C ASP A 7 -13.98 -31.83 2.82
N PRO A 8 -14.73 -31.68 3.93
CA PRO A 8 -15.36 -30.41 4.27
C PRO A 8 -14.39 -29.37 4.85
N ASN A 9 -13.08 -29.66 4.94
CA ASN A 9 -12.11 -28.84 5.68
C ASN A 9 -11.14 -28.06 4.77
N ARG A 10 -11.37 -28.04 3.45
CA ARG A 10 -10.44 -27.44 2.49
C ARG A 10 -10.78 -26.02 2.03
N SER A 11 -11.59 -25.28 2.81
CA SER A 11 -12.07 -23.95 2.38
C SER A 11 -11.72 -22.78 3.30
N ASP A 12 -11.31 -23.04 4.55
CA ASP A 12 -11.11 -21.95 5.52
C ASP A 12 -9.66 -21.44 5.58
N ASP A 13 -8.66 -22.30 5.32
CA ASP A 13 -7.25 -21.89 5.34
C ASP A 13 -6.85 -21.07 4.11
N TYR A 14 -7.43 -21.33 2.94
CA TYR A 14 -7.12 -20.54 1.75
C TYR A 14 -7.56 -19.09 1.92
N GLN A 15 -8.74 -18.84 2.48
CA GLN A 15 -9.26 -17.49 2.72
C GLN A 15 -8.43 -16.73 3.76
N ASN A 16 -7.92 -17.40 4.79
CA ASN A 16 -7.08 -16.77 5.81
C ASN A 16 -5.71 -16.34 5.28
N ILE A 17 -5.11 -17.10 4.35
CA ILE A 17 -3.81 -16.76 3.74
C ILE A 17 -3.95 -15.60 2.74
N VAL A 18 -5.08 -15.48 2.02
CA VAL A 18 -5.31 -14.34 1.11
C VAL A 18 -5.68 -13.06 1.87
N ASN A 19 -6.31 -13.17 3.03
CA ASN A 19 -6.73 -12.01 3.83
C ASN A 19 -5.60 -11.43 4.70
N ALA A 20 -4.62 -12.24 5.12
CA ALA A 20 -3.47 -11.77 5.90
C ALA A 20 -2.39 -11.02 5.09
N ASN A 21 -2.40 -11.13 3.74
CA ASN A 21 -1.44 -10.48 2.85
C ASN A 21 -2.00 -9.30 2.05
N ARG A 22 -3.27 -8.94 2.25
CA ARG A 22 -3.81 -7.65 1.81
C ARG A 22 -3.56 -6.64 2.91
N GLU A 23 -2.31 -6.27 3.09
CA GLU A 23 -2.02 -5.06 3.84
C GLU A 23 -2.77 -3.85 3.22
N PRO A 24 -3.12 -2.85 4.04
CA PRO A 24 -4.20 -1.90 3.80
C PRO A 24 -3.76 -0.81 2.83
N GLN A 25 -3.55 -1.18 1.56
CA GLN A 25 -3.30 -0.21 0.50
C GLN A 25 -4.44 0.83 0.44
N GLY A 26 -5.67 0.44 0.82
CA GLY A 26 -6.79 1.36 0.99
C GLY A 26 -6.53 2.44 2.04
N ASP A 27 -6.23 2.06 3.29
CA ASP A 27 -6.03 3.03 4.37
C ASP A 27 -4.81 3.92 4.13
N LEU A 28 -3.74 3.36 3.55
CA LEU A 28 -2.55 4.13 3.23
C LEU A 28 -2.78 5.12 2.09
N GLN A 29 -3.55 4.75 1.05
CA GLN A 29 -3.96 5.67 -0.02
C GLN A 29 -4.86 6.78 0.50
N VAL A 30 -5.81 6.45 1.39
CA VAL A 30 -6.68 7.44 2.03
C VAL A 30 -5.85 8.42 2.86
N LYS A 31 -4.92 7.91 3.68
CA LYS A 31 -4.05 8.76 4.48
C LYS A 31 -3.12 9.61 3.61
N TRP A 32 -2.54 9.03 2.56
CA TRP A 32 -1.75 9.77 1.57
C TRP A 32 -2.55 10.92 0.96
N ALA A 33 -3.79 10.67 0.51
CA ALA A 33 -4.64 11.71 -0.05
C ALA A 33 -4.93 12.85 0.95
N ALA A 34 -5.04 12.55 2.24
CA ALA A 34 -5.24 13.54 3.29
C ALA A 34 -3.99 14.38 3.60
N ILE A 35 -2.79 13.78 3.51
CA ILE A 35 -1.53 14.46 3.88
C ILE A 35 -0.74 14.99 2.69
N LYS A 36 -1.12 14.66 1.45
CA LYS A 36 -0.33 14.91 0.23
C LYS A 36 0.17 16.34 0.16
N ASP A 37 -0.70 17.32 0.35
CA ASP A 37 -0.34 18.74 0.30
C ASP A 37 0.68 19.12 1.39
N ASP A 38 0.49 18.66 2.63
CA ASP A 38 1.43 18.91 3.73
C ASP A 38 2.78 18.20 3.51
N TYR A 39 2.73 16.98 2.98
CA TYR A 39 3.91 16.18 2.64
C TYR A 39 4.75 16.86 1.55
N LEU A 40 4.11 17.40 0.51
CA LEU A 40 4.78 18.16 -0.55
C LEU A 40 5.35 19.50 -0.04
N ASN A 41 4.66 20.16 0.91
CA ASN A 41 5.18 21.36 1.56
C ASN A 41 6.44 21.08 2.39
N LYS A 42 6.48 19.93 3.09
CA LYS A 42 7.65 19.52 3.88
C LYS A 42 8.82 19.07 3.01
N TYR A 43 8.54 18.43 1.88
CA TYR A 43 9.52 17.86 0.97
C TYR A 43 9.41 18.49 -0.43
N PRO A 44 9.91 19.73 -0.62
CA PRO A 44 9.80 20.46 -1.89
C PRO A 44 10.58 19.80 -3.05
N ASP A 45 11.48 18.85 -2.75
CA ASP A 45 12.18 18.04 -3.74
C ASP A 45 11.28 16.99 -4.41
N ILE A 46 10.15 16.65 -3.77
CA ILE A 46 9.15 15.75 -4.33
C ILE A 46 8.19 16.60 -5.17
N THR A 47 8.07 16.24 -6.44
CA THR A 47 7.19 16.96 -7.37
C THR A 47 5.87 16.23 -7.54
N GLU A 48 4.85 16.93 -8.05
CA GLU A 48 3.57 16.30 -8.40
C GLU A 48 3.75 15.10 -9.32
N ARG A 49 4.75 15.11 -10.21
CA ARG A 49 5.08 13.99 -11.10
C ARG A 49 5.51 12.74 -10.35
N ASP A 50 6.24 12.90 -9.25
CA ASP A 50 6.69 11.77 -8.42
C ASP A 50 5.50 11.19 -7.62
N THR A 51 4.49 12.01 -7.35
CA THR A 51 3.28 11.64 -6.59
C THR A 51 2.06 11.25 -7.44
N ASN A 52 2.19 11.30 -8.77
CA ASN A 52 1.10 10.98 -9.68
C ASN A 52 1.06 9.47 -9.94
N TYR A 53 -0.11 8.84 -9.75
CA TYR A 53 -0.29 7.41 -9.97
C TYR A 53 -1.71 7.10 -10.43
N LEU A 54 -1.86 6.01 -11.19
CA LEU A 54 -3.16 5.44 -11.51
C LEU A 54 -3.65 4.54 -10.38
N LEU A 55 -4.96 4.28 -10.35
CA LEU A 55 -5.55 3.34 -9.40
C LEU A 55 -4.86 1.96 -9.52
N GLY A 56 -4.27 1.48 -8.44
CA GLY A 56 -3.47 0.24 -8.40
C GLY A 56 -1.96 0.43 -8.56
N GLU A 57 -1.48 1.64 -8.86
CA GLU A 57 -0.05 1.96 -8.99
C GLU A 57 0.52 2.71 -7.78
N PHE A 58 -0.16 2.63 -6.64
CA PHE A 58 0.26 3.35 -5.43
C PHE A 58 1.66 2.94 -4.95
N GLU A 59 2.01 1.66 -5.05
CA GLU A 59 3.37 1.18 -4.73
C GLU A 59 4.44 1.77 -5.67
N ASN A 60 4.10 2.01 -6.94
CA ASN A 60 5.02 2.67 -7.88
C ASN A 60 5.28 4.13 -7.47
N MET A 61 4.24 4.84 -6.99
CA MET A 61 4.41 6.18 -6.44
C MET A 61 5.29 6.18 -5.19
N LEU A 62 5.11 5.23 -4.27
CA LEU A 62 5.99 5.12 -3.11
C LEU A 62 7.44 4.87 -3.52
N SER A 63 7.66 4.06 -4.56
CA SER A 63 8.99 3.83 -5.15
C SER A 63 9.61 5.09 -5.76
N ASN A 64 8.83 5.92 -6.44
CA ASN A 64 9.29 7.21 -6.98
C ASN A 64 9.71 8.18 -5.85
N ILE A 65 8.88 8.29 -4.81
CA ILE A 65 9.18 9.11 -3.62
C ILE A 65 10.44 8.60 -2.92
N ALA A 66 10.55 7.29 -2.73
CA ALA A 66 11.72 6.65 -2.13
C ALA A 66 13.00 6.94 -2.93
N THR A 67 12.93 6.82 -4.27
CA THR A 67 14.05 7.13 -5.17
C THR A 67 14.44 8.60 -5.09
N ARG A 68 13.47 9.52 -5.11
CA ARG A 68 13.70 10.98 -5.03
C ARG A 68 14.34 11.37 -3.69
N THR A 69 13.87 10.80 -2.60
CA THR A 69 14.32 11.10 -1.23
C THR A 69 15.53 10.27 -0.80
N LYS A 70 16.01 9.33 -1.63
CA LYS A 70 17.05 8.33 -1.31
C LYS A 70 16.73 7.52 -0.05
N ARG A 71 15.45 7.20 0.14
CA ARG A 71 14.93 6.37 1.24
C ARG A 71 14.42 5.04 0.69
N SER A 72 14.05 4.14 1.59
CA SER A 72 13.40 2.87 1.25
C SER A 72 11.88 3.06 1.14
N ILE A 73 11.21 2.25 0.32
CA ILE A 73 9.74 2.24 0.21
C ILE A 73 9.08 2.04 1.58
N ALA A 74 9.64 1.14 2.40
CA ALA A 74 9.15 0.87 3.75
C ALA A 74 9.23 2.11 4.68
N GLU A 75 10.28 2.92 4.54
CA GLU A 75 10.45 4.15 5.33
C GLU A 75 9.41 5.20 4.92
N VAL A 76 9.21 5.39 3.61
CA VAL A 76 8.18 6.30 3.08
C VAL A 76 6.79 5.87 3.52
N ARG A 77 6.50 4.57 3.41
CA ARG A 77 5.23 3.99 3.85
C ARG A 77 4.97 4.20 5.34
N ASN A 78 5.97 3.92 6.18
CA ASN A 78 5.86 4.11 7.62
C ASN A 78 5.70 5.60 7.97
N GLU A 79 6.39 6.49 7.26
CA GLU A 79 6.26 7.93 7.44
C GLU A 79 4.85 8.42 7.10
N ILE A 80 4.28 8.02 5.97
CA ILE A 80 2.89 8.34 5.60
C ILE A 80 1.94 7.79 6.66
N MET A 81 2.15 6.56 7.11
CA MET A 81 1.30 5.91 8.12
C MET A 81 1.39 6.58 9.50
N THR A 82 2.52 7.16 9.85
CA THR A 82 2.73 7.85 11.14
C THR A 82 2.65 9.37 11.05
N TRP A 83 2.34 9.92 9.87
CA TRP A 83 2.27 11.38 9.67
C TRP A 83 1.28 12.02 10.65
N PRO A 84 1.70 13.08 11.37
CA PRO A 84 0.83 13.80 12.29
C PRO A 84 -0.31 14.46 11.51
N GLN A 85 -1.54 14.33 12.01
CA GLN A 85 -2.74 15.00 11.48
C GLN A 85 -2.96 16.32 12.23
#